data_AF-A0A924LEJ6-F1
#
_entry.id   AF-A0A924LEJ6-F1
#
_cell.length_a   1.000
_cell.length_b   1.000
_cell.length_c   1.000
_cell.angle_alpha   90.00
_cell.angle_beta   90.00
_cell.angle_gamma   90.00
#
_symmetry.space_group_name_H-M   'P 1'
#
loop_
_entity.id
_entity.type
_entity.pdbx_description
1 polymer ?
#
loop_
_entity_poly.entity_id
_entity_poly.type
_entity_poly.pdbx_seq_one_letter_code
_entity_poly.pdbx_strand_id
1 'polypeptide(L)'
;MIWVQGLLCGGLVAWMPAIATLTAILLAPGLIAYFVDRSPTRAVGRSVLLFGAVLAPQSLLTLWHAGNSMAASLGMAADMRRVSAIWSLQAGGWLLAELTPVLVRLVLDGKAFARRTQLQRRRAQLEEEWTLPPRGDGADQPMAPP
;
A
#
# COMPACT_ATOMS: atom_id res chain seq x y z
N MET A 1 13.52 14.62 20.92
CA MET A 1 12.80 13.34 21.06
C MET A 1 13.39 12.20 20.21
N ILE A 2 13.83 12.43 18.97
CA ILE A 2 14.44 11.40 18.09
C ILE A 2 15.61 10.65 18.75
N TRP A 3 16.50 11.34 19.46
CA TRP A 3 17.67 10.73 20.12
C TRP A 3 17.30 9.75 21.25
N VAL A 4 16.30 10.10 22.06
CA VAL A 4 15.82 9.24 23.17
C VAL A 4 15.17 7.98 22.61
N GLN A 5 14.41 8.11 21.52
CA GLN A 5 13.78 6.97 20.85
C GLN A 5 14.81 6.03 20.21
N GLY A 6 15.88 6.58 19.62
CA GLY A 6 17.01 5.80 19.11
C GLY A 6 17.76 5.04 20.21
N LEU A 7 18.03 5.70 21.35
CA LEU A 7 18.66 5.09 22.51
C LEU A 7 17.81 3.99 23.15
N LEU A 8 16.49 4.22 23.27
CA LEU A 8 15.55 3.21 23.74
C LEU A 8 15.49 2.00 22.80
N CYS A 9 15.41 2.24 21.50
CA CYS A 9 15.36 1.18 20.50
C CYS A 9 16.68 0.36 20.50
N GLY A 10 17.82 1.04 20.49
CA GLY A 10 19.13 0.40 20.56
C GLY A 10 19.33 -0.36 21.88
N GLY A 11 18.88 0.19 23.00
CA GLY A 11 18.93 -0.46 24.30
C GLY A 11 18.06 -1.72 24.38
N LEU A 12 16.84 -1.67 23.83
CA LEU A 12 15.95 -2.83 23.71
C LEU A 12 16.56 -3.94 22.84
N VAL A 13 17.18 -3.56 21.72
CA VAL A 13 17.87 -4.52 20.83
C VAL A 13 19.06 -5.16 21.54
N ALA A 14 19.82 -4.38 22.31
CA ALA A 14 20.94 -4.91 23.11
C ALA A 14 20.46 -5.86 24.23
N TRP A 15 19.27 -5.63 24.78
CA TRP A 15 18.71 -6.45 25.85
C TRP A 15 18.12 -7.77 25.32
N MET A 16 17.58 -7.79 24.10
CA MET A 16 16.93 -8.97 23.53
C MET A 16 17.43 -9.28 22.11
N PRO A 17 18.70 -9.71 21.97
CA PRO A 17 19.31 -9.95 20.66
C PRO A 17 18.56 -11.03 19.86
N ALA A 18 18.07 -12.10 20.50
CA ALA A 18 17.35 -13.18 19.81
C ALA A 18 16.06 -12.69 19.12
N ILE A 19 15.26 -11.87 19.83
CA ILE A 19 14.05 -11.23 19.30
C ILE A 19 14.38 -10.25 18.18
N ALA A 20 15.42 -9.43 18.38
CA ALA A 20 15.85 -8.45 17.39
C ALA A 20 16.30 -9.14 16.09
N THR A 21 17.11 -10.20 16.18
CA THR A 21 17.59 -10.97 15.03
C THR A 21 16.42 -11.61 14.27
N LEU A 22 15.50 -12.29 14.97
CA LEU A 22 14.35 -12.91 14.31
C LEU A 22 13.47 -11.87 13.60
N THR A 23 13.19 -10.75 14.26
CA THR A 23 12.37 -9.66 13.70
C THR A 23 13.04 -9.04 12.47
N ALA A 24 14.35 -8.81 12.53
CA ALA A 24 15.12 -8.25 11.42
C ALA A 24 15.07 -9.17 10.19
N ILE A 25 15.18 -10.50 10.37
CA ILE A 25 15.11 -11.47 9.27
C ILE A 25 13.70 -11.52 8.68
N LEU A 26 12.67 -11.59 9.53
CA LEU A 26 11.28 -11.71 9.08
C LEU A 26 10.80 -10.45 8.34
N LEU A 27 11.22 -9.26 8.80
CA LEU A 27 10.84 -7.98 8.21
C LEU A 27 11.88 -7.43 7.23
N ALA A 28 12.93 -8.18 6.90
CA ALA A 28 13.98 -7.75 5.98
C ALA A 28 13.44 -7.19 4.65
N PRO A 29 12.55 -7.87 3.91
CA PRO A 29 12.04 -7.33 2.65
C PRO A 29 11.22 -6.05 2.83
N GLY A 30 10.41 -5.96 3.89
CA GLY A 30 9.67 -4.73 4.22
C GLY A 30 10.58 -3.57 4.58
N LEU A 31 11.65 -3.82 5.34
CA LEU A 31 12.65 -2.80 5.65
C LEU A 31 13.36 -2.32 4.38
N ILE A 32 13.78 -3.24 3.52
CA ILE A 32 14.39 -2.92 2.23
C ILE A 32 13.42 -2.08 1.39
N ALA A 33 12.16 -2.52 1.25
CA ALA A 33 11.14 -1.78 0.50
C ALA A 33 10.93 -0.37 1.08
N TYR A 34 10.93 -0.21 2.40
CA TYR A 34 10.79 1.08 3.07
C TYR A 34 11.98 2.02 2.87
N PHE A 35 13.20 1.50 2.76
CA PHE A 35 14.39 2.30 2.48
C PHE A 35 14.54 2.64 0.99
N VAL A 36 14.09 1.75 0.10
CA VAL A 36 14.14 1.95 -1.35
C VAL A 36 13.02 2.87 -1.83
N ASP A 37 11.85 2.87 -1.17
CA ASP A 37 10.72 3.72 -1.52
C ASP A 37 11.05 5.21 -1.29
N ARG A 38 11.24 5.93 -2.40
CA ARG A 38 11.52 7.38 -2.43
C ARG A 38 10.26 8.24 -2.45
N SER A 39 9.07 7.64 -2.45
CA SER A 39 7.84 8.42 -2.42
C SER A 39 7.71 9.19 -1.09
N PRO A 40 7.12 10.39 -1.10
CA PRO A 40 7.00 11.22 0.11
C PRO A 40 6.20 10.54 1.23
N THR A 41 5.27 9.65 0.87
CA THR A 41 4.45 8.89 1.82
C THR A 41 5.03 7.52 2.17
N ARG A 42 6.00 7.03 1.39
CA ARG A 42 6.55 5.67 1.44
C ARG A 42 5.46 4.59 1.45
N ALA A 43 4.43 4.78 0.63
CA ALA A 43 3.20 3.98 0.70
C ALA A 43 3.45 2.49 0.42
N VAL A 44 4.37 2.16 -0.48
CA VAL A 44 4.71 0.77 -0.81
C VAL A 44 5.49 0.18 0.36
N GLY A 45 6.54 0.86 0.82
CA GLY A 45 7.35 0.40 1.94
C GLY A 45 6.54 0.18 3.23
N ARG A 46 5.61 1.09 3.53
CA ARG A 46 4.73 0.97 4.70
C ARG A 46 3.74 -0.18 4.56
N SER A 47 3.15 -0.37 3.38
CA SER A 47 2.23 -1.49 3.13
C SER A 47 2.94 -2.84 3.30
N VAL A 48 4.12 -3.00 2.71
CA VAL A 48 4.91 -4.24 2.86
C VAL A 48 5.26 -4.50 4.32
N LEU A 49 5.75 -3.49 5.05
CA LEU A 49 6.06 -3.63 6.49
C LEU A 49 4.84 -4.00 7.33
N LEU A 50 3.70 -3.35 7.10
CA LEU A 50 2.48 -3.61 7.86
C LEU A 50 1.98 -5.03 7.65
N PHE A 51 2.01 -5.53 6.41
CA PHE A 51 1.64 -6.91 6.10
C PHE A 51 2.62 -7.92 6.73
N GLY A 52 3.92 -7.63 6.73
CA GLY A 52 4.91 -8.46 7.44
C GLY A 52 4.71 -8.46 8.96
N ALA A 53 4.26 -7.34 9.53
CA ALA A 53 4.00 -7.19 10.95
C ALA A 53 2.76 -7.97 11.45
N VAL A 54 1.87 -8.45 10.58
CA VAL A 54 0.68 -9.21 10.99
C VAL A 54 1.06 -10.52 11.69
N LEU A 55 2.08 -11.22 11.19
CA LEU A 55 2.51 -12.53 11.71
C LEU A 55 3.73 -12.46 12.63
N ALA A 56 4.36 -11.29 12.75
CA ALA A 56 5.51 -11.10 13.64
C ALA A 56 5.17 -11.37 15.12
N PRO A 57 4.04 -10.89 15.70
CA PRO A 57 3.71 -11.09 17.11
C PRO A 57 3.61 -12.57 17.50
N GLN A 58 3.01 -13.41 16.64
CA GLN A 58 2.91 -14.84 16.89
C GLN A 58 4.30 -15.48 16.94
N SER A 59 5.20 -15.07 16.03
CA SER A 59 6.58 -15.57 16.03
C SER A 59 7.36 -15.14 17.26
N LEU A 60 7.19 -13.89 17.68
CA LEU A 60 7.78 -13.33 18.89
C LEU A 60 7.31 -14.06 20.15
N LEU A 61 6.01 -14.33 20.27
CA LEU A 61 5.44 -15.10 21.40
C LEU A 61 5.98 -16.52 21.44
N THR A 62 6.07 -17.19 20.28
CA THR A 62 6.65 -18.54 20.24
C THR A 62 8.12 -18.57 20.65
N LEU A 63 8.91 -17.55 20.27
CA LEU A 63 10.30 -17.42 20.70
C LEU A 63 10.41 -17.12 22.21
N TRP A 64 9.51 -16.29 22.73
CA TRP A 64 9.43 -15.99 24.17
C TRP A 64 9.20 -17.26 24.99
N HIS A 65 8.23 -18.08 24.59
CA HIS A 65 7.94 -19.35 25.26
C HIS A 65 9.05 -20.40 25.08
N ALA A 66 9.83 -20.33 24.01
CA ALA A 66 11.00 -21.17 23.78
C ALA A 66 12.25 -20.73 24.58
N GLY A 67 12.11 -19.77 25.50
CA GLY A 67 13.19 -19.31 26.38
C GLY A 67 14.07 -18.20 25.81
N ASN A 68 13.66 -17.56 24.71
CA ASN A 68 14.34 -16.40 24.11
C ASN A 68 15.84 -16.62 23.82
N SER A 69 16.21 -17.83 23.39
CA SER A 69 17.60 -18.16 23.06
C SER A 69 17.93 -17.81 21.60
N MET A 70 19.21 -17.49 21.34
CA MET A 70 19.69 -17.23 19.97
C MET A 70 19.60 -18.48 19.08
N ALA A 71 19.77 -19.67 19.65
CA ALA A 71 19.59 -20.92 18.90
C ALA A 71 18.13 -21.11 18.46
N ALA A 72 17.17 -20.78 19.34
CA ALA A 72 15.75 -20.83 19.00
C ALA A 72 15.38 -19.80 17.93
N SER A 73 15.90 -18.57 18.00
CA SER A 73 15.61 -17.55 16.99
C SER A 73 16.14 -17.95 15.60
N LEU A 74 17.37 -18.47 15.52
CA LEU A 74 17.94 -18.96 14.27
C LEU A 74 17.22 -20.20 13.76
N GLY A 75 16.84 -21.14 14.64
CA GLY A 75 16.05 -22.31 14.25
C GLY A 75 14.68 -21.92 13.68
N MET A 76 14.03 -20.92 14.27
CA MET A 76 12.76 -20.39 13.76
C MET A 76 12.93 -19.60 12.45
N ALA A 77 14.06 -18.90 12.28
CA ALA A 77 14.40 -18.23 11.02
C ALA A 77 14.77 -19.22 9.91
N ALA A 78 15.27 -20.41 10.25
CA ALA A 78 15.57 -21.48 9.30
C ALA A 78 14.31 -22.27 8.89
N ASP A 79 13.18 -22.11 9.59
CA ASP A 79 11.90 -22.69 9.18
C ASP A 79 11.37 -21.99 7.92
N MET A 80 11.70 -22.58 6.78
CA MET A 80 11.34 -22.06 5.46
C MET A 80 9.84 -21.81 5.32
N ARG A 81 8.98 -22.63 5.96
CA ARG A 81 7.52 -22.47 5.89
C ARG A 81 7.08 -21.17 6.57
N ARG A 82 7.70 -20.82 7.69
CA ARG A 82 7.40 -19.58 8.42
C ARG A 82 7.87 -18.36 7.64
N VAL A 83 9.11 -18.40 7.15
CA VAL A 83 9.69 -17.30 6.37
C VAL A 83 8.90 -17.08 5.08
N SER A 84 8.59 -18.14 4.33
CA SER A 84 7.84 -18.04 3.08
C SER A 84 6.44 -17.48 3.32
N ALA A 85 5.73 -17.90 4.37
CA ALA A 85 4.40 -17.38 4.68
C ALA A 85 4.42 -15.87 4.95
N ILE A 86 5.38 -15.40 5.77
CA ILE A 86 5.53 -13.99 6.11
C ILE A 86 5.95 -13.17 4.89
N TRP A 87 6.84 -13.69 4.06
CA TRP A 87 7.28 -13.03 2.84
C TRP A 87 6.19 -13.00 1.76
N SER A 88 5.35 -14.02 1.66
CA SER A 88 4.17 -14.01 0.78
C SER A 88 3.16 -12.95 1.19
N LEU A 89 2.93 -12.75 2.50
CA LEU A 89 2.10 -11.65 2.99
C LEU A 89 2.69 -10.28 2.64
N GLN A 90 4.01 -10.13 2.79
CA GLN A 90 4.73 -8.91 2.40
C GLN A 90 4.60 -8.62 0.89
N ALA A 91 4.74 -9.66 0.06
CA ALA A 91 4.50 -9.55 -1.39
C ALA A 91 3.03 -9.17 -1.68
N GLY A 92 2.07 -9.68 -0.90
CA GLY A 92 0.67 -9.24 -0.96
C GLY A 92 0.48 -7.77 -0.63
N GLY A 93 1.18 -7.26 0.39
CA GLY A 93 1.19 -5.83 0.74
C GLY A 93 1.77 -4.96 -0.39
N TRP A 94 2.81 -5.45 -1.07
CA TRP A 94 3.35 -4.78 -2.26
C TRP A 94 2.32 -4.76 -3.41
N LEU A 95 1.71 -5.91 -3.71
CA LEU A 95 0.73 -6.04 -4.79
C LEU A 95 -0.50 -5.17 -4.55
N LEU A 96 -0.96 -5.06 -3.30
CA LEU A 96 -2.04 -4.16 -2.93
C LEU A 96 -1.68 -2.69 -3.16
N ALA A 97 -0.45 -2.29 -2.83
CA ALA A 97 0.02 -0.93 -3.06
C ALA A 97 0.05 -0.58 -4.55
N GLU A 98 0.49 -1.50 -5.41
CA GLU A 98 0.50 -1.32 -6.87
C GLU A 98 -0.90 -1.38 -7.50
N LEU A 99 -1.81 -2.19 -6.95
CA LEU A 99 -3.18 -2.31 -7.45
C LEU A 99 -4.05 -1.10 -7.09
N THR A 100 -3.72 -0.41 -5.99
CA THR A 100 -4.46 0.76 -5.50
C THR A 100 -4.67 1.86 -6.56
N PRO A 101 -3.64 2.39 -7.25
CA PRO A 101 -3.85 3.43 -8.27
C PRO A 101 -4.72 2.96 -9.44
N VAL A 102 -4.63 1.69 -9.83
CA VAL A 102 -5.47 1.11 -10.89
C VAL A 102 -6.94 1.12 -10.48
N LEU A 103 -7.22 0.66 -9.25
CA LEU A 103 -8.58 0.65 -8.70
C LEU A 103 -9.14 2.08 -8.56
N VAL A 104 -8.34 3.02 -8.05
CA VAL A 104 -8.75 4.42 -7.93
C VAL A 104 -9.11 5.00 -9.30
N ARG A 105 -8.27 4.76 -10.32
CA ARG A 105 -8.53 5.23 -11.68
C ARG A 105 -9.81 4.65 -12.25
N LEU A 106 -10.02 3.33 -12.14
CA LEU A 106 -11.25 2.66 -12.60
C LEU A 106 -12.50 3.26 -11.94
N VAL A 107 -12.44 3.53 -10.63
CA VAL A 107 -13.57 4.13 -9.90
C VAL A 107 -13.84 5.57 -10.37
N LEU A 108 -12.79 6.37 -10.60
CA LEU A 108 -12.94 7.74 -11.07
C LEU A 108 -13.49 7.79 -12.50
N ASP A 109 -12.99 6.95 -13.39
CA ASP A 109 -13.47 6.85 -14.78
C ASP A 109 -14.94 6.40 -14.84
N GLY A 110 -15.32 5.41 -14.01
CA GLY A 110 -16.70 4.97 -13.88
C GLY A 110 -17.63 6.09 -13.39
N LYS A 111 -17.21 6.86 -12.37
CA LYS A 111 -17.97 8.02 -11.88
C LYS A 111 -18.08 9.13 -12.95
N ALA A 112 -17.00 9.40 -13.68
CA ALA A 112 -17.01 10.38 -14.76
C ALA A 112 -17.96 9.98 -15.88
N PHE A 113 -17.98 8.70 -16.26
CA PHE A 113 -18.91 8.17 -17.26
C PHE A 113 -20.37 8.29 -16.81
N ALA A 114 -20.68 7.91 -15.58
CA ALA A 114 -22.01 8.06 -15.00
C ALA A 114 -22.48 9.52 -14.98
N ARG A 115 -21.57 10.46 -14.65
CA ARG A 115 -21.88 11.89 -14.66
C ARG A 115 -22.12 12.42 -16.07
N ARG A 116 -21.33 12.00 -17.06
CA ARG A 116 -21.51 12.40 -18.47
C ARG A 116 -22.87 11.94 -19.02
N THR A 117 -23.24 10.69 -18.78
CA THR A 117 -24.54 10.15 -19.21
C THR A 117 -25.70 10.85 -18.52
N GLN A 118 -25.59 11.17 -17.23
CA GLN A 118 -26.58 11.96 -16.51
C GLN A 118 -26.73 13.38 -17.11
N LEU A 119 -25.62 14.05 -17.41
CA LEU A 119 -25.62 15.38 -18.02
C LEU A 119 -26.22 15.35 -19.43
N GLN A 120 -25.90 14.35 -20.24
CA GLN A 120 -26.48 14.15 -21.57
C GLN A 120 -28.00 13.95 -21.51
N ARG A 121 -28.49 13.13 -20.56
CA ARG A 121 -29.93 12.92 -20.35
C ARG A 121 -30.64 14.21 -19.92
N ARG A 122 -30.06 14.94 -18.96
CA ARG A 122 -30.60 16.23 -18.51
C ARG A 122 -30.63 17.24 -19.64
N ARG A 123 -29.60 17.25 -20.48
CA ARG A 123 -29.55 18.12 -21.65
C ARG A 123 -30.63 17.77 -22.67
N ALA A 124 -30.80 16.50 -23.02
CA ALA A 124 -31.85 16.06 -23.94
C ALA A 124 -33.26 16.44 -23.44
N GLN A 125 -33.50 16.29 -22.13
CA GLN A 125 -34.76 16.72 -21.49
C GLN A 125 -34.99 18.23 -21.63
N LEU A 126 -33.94 19.05 -21.41
CA LEU A 126 -34.04 20.50 -21.55
C LEU A 126 -34.21 20.92 -23.02
N GLU A 127 -33.58 20.23 -23.97
CA GLU A 127 -33.77 20.49 -25.41
C GLU A 127 -35.23 20.21 -25.83
N GLU A 128 -35.83 19.15 -25.29
CA GLU A 128 -37.23 18.79 -25.53
C GLU A 128 -38.24 19.76 -24.86
N GLU A 129 -38.00 20.13 -23.60
CA GLU A 129 -38.86 21.05 -22.86
C GLU A 129 -38.86 22.47 -23.47
N TRP A 130 -37.70 22.93 -23.93
CA TRP A 130 -37.52 24.31 -24.42
C TRP A 130 -37.56 24.41 -25.95
N THR A 131 -37.86 23.32 -26.67
CA THR A 131 -37.83 23.26 -28.16
C THR A 131 -36.55 23.83 -28.78
N LEU A 132 -35.42 23.68 -28.08
CA LEU A 132 -34.14 24.19 -28.55
C LEU A 132 -33.67 23.33 -29.72
N PRO A 133 -33.22 23.92 -30.84
CA PRO A 133 -32.64 23.14 -31.91
C PRO A 133 -31.40 22.40 -31.37
N PRO A 134 -31.22 21.11 -31.72
CA PRO A 134 -30.07 20.34 -31.28
C PRO A 134 -28.80 21.09 -31.74
N ARG A 135 -27.83 21.26 -30.82
CA ARG A 135 -26.58 21.94 -31.15
C ARG A 135 -25.88 21.15 -32.26
N GLY A 136 -25.96 21.64 -33.49
CA GLY A 136 -25.24 21.08 -34.63
C GLY A 136 -23.73 21.22 -34.45
N ASP A 137 -22.97 20.28 -35.00
CA ASP A 137 -21.50 20.16 -34.94
C ASP A 137 -20.73 21.38 -35.52
N GLY A 138 -21.43 22.42 -36.00
CA GLY A 138 -20.84 23.59 -36.66
C GLY A 138 -20.40 24.74 -35.75
N ALA A 139 -20.66 24.69 -34.43
CA ALA A 139 -20.29 25.79 -33.52
C ALA A 139 -18.79 25.82 -33.14
N ASP A 140 -18.03 24.78 -33.50
CA ASP A 140 -16.59 24.67 -33.26
C ASP A 140 -15.76 24.82 -34.56
N GLN A 141 -16.32 25.38 -35.66
CA GLN A 141 -15.46 25.83 -36.76
C GLN A 141 -14.61 27.01 -36.27
N PRO A 142 -13.28 26.88 -36.17
CA PRO A 142 -12.43 28.01 -35.82
C PRO A 142 -12.62 29.07 -36.91
N MET A 143 -13.10 30.24 -36.50
CA MET A 143 -13.23 31.41 -37.36
C MET A 143 -11.88 31.66 -38.02
N ALA A 144 -11.79 31.41 -39.33
CA ALA A 144 -10.57 31.60 -40.10
C ALA A 144 -10.13 33.07 -39.94
N PRO A 145 -8.87 33.34 -39.57
CA PRO A 145 -8.39 34.72 -39.48
C PRO A 145 -8.40 35.37 -40.86
N PRO A 146 -8.64 36.71 -40.92
CA PRO A 146 -8.80 37.46 -42.16
C PRO A 146 -7.52 37.56 -43.00
#